data_AF-A0A0G4N412-F1
#
_entry.id   AF-A0A0G4N412-F1
#
_cell.length_a   1.000
_cell.length_b   1.000
_cell.length_c   1.000
_cell.angle_alpha   90.00
_cell.angle_beta   90.00
_cell.angle_gamma   90.00
#
_symmetry.space_group_name_H-M   'P 1'
#
loop_
_entity.id
_entity.type
_entity.pdbx_description
1 polymer ?
#
loop_
_entity_poly.entity_id
_entity_poly.type
_entity_poly.pdbx_seq_one_letter_code
_entity_poly.pdbx_strand_id
1 'polypeptide(L)'
;MLLGMLVVLPTGGLAISDLTGTIALDLSQAIAIPEDSAWFAPGMIVLMDGVYEEEEESHGKGLSGSSGVGGTLGGKFQGFFVGQPPCEKRRATLGVSGPDGGQDHTIGGGFGWIDFLDALLKTPLVEVV
;
A
#
# COMPACT_ATOMS: atom_id res chain seq x y z
N MET A 1 -1.35 -4.80 13.35
CA MET A 1 -1.52 -4.58 11.90
C MET A 1 -0.96 -3.23 11.43
N LEU A 2 -0.11 -3.26 10.39
CA LEU A 2 0.47 -2.13 9.66
C LEU A 2 0.04 -2.19 8.18
N LEU A 3 -0.13 -1.03 7.56
CA LEU A 3 -0.27 -0.85 6.12
C LEU A 3 0.93 -0.05 5.63
N GLY A 4 1.67 -0.57 4.67
CA GLY A 4 2.82 0.14 4.14
C GLY A 4 3.45 -0.53 2.93
N MET A 5 4.46 0.12 2.39
CA MET A 5 5.24 -0.36 1.26
C MET A 5 6.35 -1.31 1.72
N LEU A 6 6.42 -2.48 1.11
CA LEU A 6 7.55 -3.40 1.31
C LEU A 6 8.79 -2.83 0.63
N VAL A 7 9.86 -2.59 1.39
CA VAL A 7 11.11 -2.02 0.88
C VAL A 7 12.32 -2.86 1.31
N VAL A 8 13.42 -2.71 0.58
CA VAL A 8 14.70 -3.34 0.91
C VAL A 8 15.60 -2.26 1.51
N LEU A 9 16.10 -2.50 2.71
CA LEU A 9 17.07 -1.63 3.38
C LEU A 9 18.43 -1.71 2.68
N PRO A 10 19.28 -0.67 2.76
CA PRO A 10 20.64 -0.71 2.22
C PRO A 10 21.51 -1.85 2.76
N THR A 11 21.17 -2.36 3.96
CA THR A 11 21.81 -3.53 4.59
C THR A 11 21.35 -4.87 3.99
N GLY A 12 20.38 -4.85 3.07
CA GLY A 12 19.77 -6.04 2.45
C GLY A 12 18.57 -6.62 3.20
N GLY A 13 18.23 -6.08 4.38
CA GLY A 13 17.05 -6.48 5.14
C GLY A 13 15.74 -5.99 4.51
N LEU A 14 14.61 -6.58 4.92
CA LEU A 14 13.29 -6.08 4.56
C LEU A 14 12.83 -5.03 5.57
N ALA A 15 12.03 -4.08 5.10
CA ALA A 15 11.36 -3.09 5.93
C ALA A 15 9.97 -2.77 5.39
N ILE A 16 9.11 -2.21 6.23
CA ILE A 16 7.83 -1.62 5.82
C ILE A 16 7.92 -0.11 6.00
N SER A 17 7.47 0.64 4.98
CA SER A 17 7.53 2.10 4.96
C SER A 17 6.15 2.71 4.73
N ASP A 18 5.82 3.75 5.48
CA ASP A 18 4.64 4.59 5.30
C ASP A 18 5.02 6.08 5.29
N LEU A 19 4.03 6.97 5.33
CA LEU A 19 4.27 8.42 5.33
C LEU A 19 4.88 8.94 6.64
N THR A 20 5.00 8.10 7.68
CA THR A 20 5.56 8.45 8.99
C THR A 20 6.99 7.96 9.16
N GLY A 21 7.36 6.85 8.53
CA GLY A 21 8.72 6.33 8.59
C GLY A 21 8.87 4.94 7.99
N THR A 22 10.02 4.33 8.27
CA THR A 22 10.37 2.98 7.82
C THR A 22 10.76 2.13 9.01
N ILE A 23 10.31 0.89 9.13
CA ILE A 23 10.72 -0.02 10.21
C ILE A 23 11.19 -1.36 9.65
N ALA A 24 12.28 -1.89 10.21
CA ALA A 24 12.83 -3.19 9.83
C ALA A 24 11.81 -4.31 10.09
N LEU A 25 11.78 -5.30 9.19
CA LEU A 25 10.86 -6.43 9.22
C LEU A 25 11.58 -7.73 9.47
N ASP A 26 11.01 -8.53 10.38
CA ASP A 26 11.34 -9.93 10.55
C ASP A 26 10.14 -10.77 10.06
N LEU A 27 10.33 -11.49 8.96
CA LEU A 27 9.30 -12.33 8.34
C LEU A 27 9.56 -13.82 8.56
N SER A 28 10.48 -14.19 9.47
CA SER A 28 10.90 -15.57 9.67
C SER A 28 9.75 -16.52 10.03
N GLN A 29 8.69 -15.99 10.67
CA GLN A 29 7.48 -16.74 11.06
C GLN A 29 6.23 -16.26 10.32
N ALA A 30 6.37 -15.45 9.28
CA ALA A 30 5.22 -14.87 8.59
C ALA A 30 4.58 -15.88 7.63
N ILE A 31 3.25 -15.92 7.63
CA ILE A 31 2.43 -16.70 6.71
C ILE A 31 1.73 -15.74 5.75
N ALA A 32 1.71 -16.09 4.46
CA ALA A 32 0.99 -15.34 3.45
C ALA A 32 -0.51 -15.62 3.53
N ILE A 33 -1.33 -14.57 3.40
CA ILE A 33 -2.79 -14.68 3.29
C ILE A 33 -3.26 -13.97 2.01
N PRO A 34 -3.96 -14.69 1.10
CA PRO A 34 -4.24 -16.14 1.14
C PRO A 34 -2.97 -16.99 0.96
N GLU A 35 -3.03 -18.29 1.29
CA GLU A 35 -1.86 -19.20 1.21
C GLU A 35 -1.29 -19.32 -0.22
N ASP A 36 -2.15 -19.14 -1.24
CA ASP A 36 -1.80 -19.07 -2.66
C ASP A 36 -1.59 -17.63 -3.17
N SER A 37 -1.29 -16.68 -2.28
CA SER A 37 -1.18 -15.26 -2.63
C SER A 37 -0.23 -15.02 -3.79
N ALA A 38 -0.52 -13.96 -4.56
CA ALA A 38 0.42 -13.47 -5.54
C ALA A 38 1.78 -13.10 -4.91
N TRP A 39 2.82 -13.15 -5.72
CA TRP A 39 4.20 -12.92 -5.33
C TRP A 39 4.38 -11.58 -4.63
N PHE A 40 5.09 -11.57 -3.49
CA PHE A 40 5.51 -10.34 -2.82
C PHE A 40 6.80 -9.81 -3.45
N ALA A 41 6.80 -8.52 -3.78
CA ALA A 41 7.95 -7.84 -4.35
C ALA A 41 8.15 -6.47 -3.69
N PRO A 42 9.39 -5.94 -3.66
CA PRO A 42 9.65 -4.58 -3.24
C PRO A 42 8.80 -3.56 -4.01
N GLY A 43 8.31 -2.54 -3.32
CA GLY A 43 7.42 -1.50 -3.86
C GLY A 43 5.93 -1.82 -3.73
N MET A 44 5.55 -3.03 -3.34
CA MET A 44 4.16 -3.37 -3.09
C MET A 44 3.64 -2.77 -1.79
N ILE A 45 2.40 -2.28 -1.81
CA ILE A 45 1.64 -2.01 -0.58
C ILE A 45 1.12 -3.33 -0.03
N VAL A 46 1.43 -3.61 1.24
CA VAL A 46 1.06 -4.83 1.95
C VAL A 46 0.39 -4.50 3.28
N LEU A 47 -0.49 -5.41 3.70
CA LEU A 47 -0.98 -5.50 5.06
C LEU A 47 -0.08 -6.45 5.82
N MET A 48 0.40 -6.02 6.98
CA MET A 48 1.19 -6.87 7.85
C MET A 48 0.58 -6.92 9.23
N ASP A 49 0.37 -8.11 9.77
CA ASP A 49 0.04 -8.29 11.16
C ASP A 49 1.21 -8.88 11.93
N GLY A 50 1.40 -8.43 13.17
CA GLY A 50 2.63 -8.65 13.90
C GLY A 50 2.78 -7.78 15.14
N VAL A 51 3.94 -7.88 15.77
CA VAL A 51 4.30 -7.18 17.00
C VAL A 51 5.59 -6.39 16.79
N TYR A 52 5.64 -5.19 17.36
CA TYR A 52 6.84 -4.39 17.43
C TYR A 52 7.70 -4.79 18.63
N GLU A 53 8.99 -4.99 18.39
CA GLU A 53 10.01 -5.27 19.40
C GLU A 53 11.01 -4.11 19.43
N GLU A 54 11.15 -3.48 20.59
CA GLU A 54 12.20 -2.50 20.83
C GLU A 54 13.55 -3.20 20.96
N GLU A 55 14.58 -2.69 20.28
CA GLU A 55 15.95 -3.09 20.59
C GLU A 55 16.39 -2.36 21.86
N GLU A 56 16.81 -3.11 22.88
CA GLU A 56 17.49 -2.52 24.04
C GLU A 56 18.74 -1.79 23.54
N GLU A 57 18.84 -0.49 23.82
CA GLU A 57 19.99 0.33 23.45
C GLU A 57 21.27 -0.33 23.97
N SER A 58 22.01 -1.03 23.11
CA SER A 58 23.38 -1.41 23.43
C SER A 58 24.16 -0.11 23.53
N HIS A 59 24.49 0.30 24.75
CA HIS A 59 25.31 1.47 25.04
C HIS A 59 26.55 1.49 24.14
N GLY A 60 26.54 2.37 23.14
CA GLY A 60 27.72 2.70 22.35
C GLY A 60 27.62 2.39 20.87
N LYS A 61 27.02 3.32 20.12
CA LYS A 61 27.72 4.02 19.02
C LYS A 61 26.85 5.16 18.51
N GLY A 62 27.18 6.37 18.96
CA GLY A 62 26.78 7.57 18.25
C GLY A 62 27.35 7.49 16.84
N LEU A 63 26.47 7.61 15.85
CA LEU A 63 26.68 8.01 14.45
C LEU A 63 25.36 7.88 13.63
N SER A 64 24.19 7.71 14.27
CA SER A 64 22.90 7.62 13.56
C SER A 64 22.38 9.01 13.16
N GLY A 65 22.99 9.57 12.12
CA GLY A 65 22.53 10.75 11.40
C GLY A 65 21.46 10.43 10.35
N SER A 66 20.60 9.43 10.55
CA SER A 66 19.50 9.10 9.64
C SER A 66 18.11 9.38 10.21
N SER A 67 17.98 10.15 11.29
CA SER A 67 16.67 10.60 11.81
C SER A 67 16.05 11.73 10.97
N GLY A 68 16.23 11.68 9.64
CA GLY A 68 15.50 12.51 8.71
C GLY A 68 14.10 11.94 8.43
N VAL A 69 13.29 12.69 7.69
CA VAL A 69 12.06 12.17 7.08
C VAL A 69 12.43 10.96 6.21
N GLY A 70 11.91 9.77 6.55
CA GLY A 70 12.29 8.51 5.90
C GLY A 70 13.37 7.69 6.61
N GLY A 71 13.79 8.08 7.82
CA GLY A 71 14.68 7.29 8.67
C GLY A 71 14.08 5.94 9.08
N THR A 72 14.94 4.95 9.32
CA THR A 72 14.51 3.68 9.92
C THR A 72 14.26 3.89 11.41
N LEU A 73 13.05 3.62 11.88
CA LEU A 73 12.71 3.60 13.31
C LEU A 73 13.58 2.56 14.01
N GLY A 74 13.93 2.82 15.27
CA GLY A 74 14.58 1.82 16.12
C GLY A 74 13.68 0.61 16.31
N GLY A 75 14.28 -0.53 16.68
CA GLY A 75 13.58 -1.79 16.85
C GLY A 75 13.25 -2.50 15.53
N LYS A 76 12.46 -3.58 15.64
CA LYS A 76 12.01 -4.38 14.50
C LYS A 76 10.54 -4.76 14.65
N PHE A 77 9.88 -5.03 13.53
CA PHE A 77 8.52 -5.54 13.52
C PHE A 77 8.51 -7.01 13.09
N GLN A 78 8.12 -7.89 14.00
CA GLN A 78 7.96 -9.32 13.75
C GLN A 78 6.61 -9.57 13.11
N GLY A 79 6.61 -9.92 11.82
CA GLY A 79 5.40 -10.27 11.07
C GLY A 79 4.97 -11.72 11.32
N PHE A 80 3.67 -11.91 11.53
CA PHE A 80 3.00 -13.22 11.58
C PHE A 80 2.15 -13.47 10.34
N PHE A 81 1.52 -12.42 9.81
CA PHE A 81 0.72 -12.51 8.60
C PHE A 81 1.09 -11.39 7.64
N VAL A 82 1.22 -11.73 6.36
CA VAL A 82 1.41 -10.78 5.27
C VAL A 82 0.37 -11.00 4.19
N GLY A 83 -0.28 -9.94 3.73
CA GLY A 83 -1.33 -10.03 2.73
C GLY A 83 -1.34 -8.82 1.80
N GLN A 84 -1.93 -9.01 0.63
CA GLN A 84 -2.22 -7.91 -0.27
C GLN A 84 -3.50 -7.20 0.20
N PRO A 85 -3.59 -5.86 0.11
CA PRO A 85 -4.85 -5.18 0.35
C PRO A 85 -5.94 -5.71 -0.59
N PRO A 86 -7.14 -6.06 -0.08
CA PRO A 86 -8.20 -6.57 -0.93
C PRO A 86 -8.64 -5.51 -1.96
N CYS A 87 -8.78 -5.93 -3.21
CA CYS A 87 -9.27 -5.05 -4.27
C CYS A 87 -10.80 -5.04 -4.32
N GLU A 88 -11.37 -3.85 -4.47
CA GLU A 88 -12.79 -3.69 -4.77
C GLU A 88 -13.12 -4.14 -6.20
N LYS A 89 -14.36 -4.60 -6.43
CA LYS A 89 -14.86 -4.89 -7.78
C LYS A 89 -15.09 -3.58 -8.55
N ARG A 90 -14.71 -3.55 -9.84
CA ARG A 90 -14.96 -2.43 -10.77
C ARG A 90 -16.37 -1.83 -10.66
N ARG A 91 -17.40 -2.67 -10.57
CA ARG A 91 -18.80 -2.21 -10.47
C ARG A 91 -19.04 -1.30 -9.28
N ALA A 92 -18.50 -1.68 -8.11
CA ALA A 92 -18.66 -0.93 -6.88
C ALA A 92 -17.82 0.35 -6.93
N THR A 93 -16.57 0.25 -7.39
CA THR A 93 -15.67 1.40 -7.58
C THR A 93 -16.25 2.46 -8.53
N LEU A 94 -16.84 2.04 -9.66
CA LEU A 94 -17.45 2.93 -10.66
C LEU A 94 -18.90 3.33 -10.33
N GLY A 95 -19.50 2.78 -9.27
CA GLY A 95 -20.89 3.07 -8.91
C GLY A 95 -21.94 2.63 -9.96
N VAL A 96 -21.66 1.60 -10.77
CA VAL A 96 -22.56 1.16 -11.85
C VAL A 96 -23.67 0.25 -11.30
N SER A 97 -24.87 0.80 -11.12
CA SER A 97 -26.08 0.02 -10.84
C SER A 97 -26.43 -0.86 -12.04
N GLY A 98 -26.77 -2.13 -11.81
CA GLY A 98 -27.19 -3.03 -12.88
C GLY A 98 -28.57 -2.68 -13.47
N PRO A 99 -29.00 -3.38 -14.53
CA PRO A 99 -30.31 -3.18 -15.18
C PRO A 99 -31.53 -3.32 -14.24
N ASP A 100 -31.35 -3.96 -13.08
CA ASP A 100 -32.41 -4.26 -12.11
C ASP A 100 -32.64 -3.14 -11.06
N GLY A 101 -31.97 -1.99 -11.20
CA GLY A 101 -32.11 -0.85 -10.28
C GLY A 101 -33.29 0.06 -10.65
N GLY A 102 -34.30 0.14 -9.78
CA GLY A 102 -35.40 1.11 -9.90
C GLY A 102 -34.94 2.58 -9.90
N GLN A 103 -35.87 3.48 -10.26
CA GLN A 103 -35.67 4.90 -10.62
C GLN A 103 -34.92 5.82 -9.63
N ASP A 104 -34.49 5.33 -8.46
CA ASP A 104 -33.63 6.08 -7.54
C ASP A 104 -32.15 5.81 -7.87
N HIS A 105 -31.68 6.44 -8.94
CA HIS A 105 -30.26 6.48 -9.29
C HIS A 105 -29.52 7.48 -8.38
N THR A 106 -29.45 7.20 -7.08
CA THR A 106 -28.48 7.88 -6.22
C THR A 106 -27.10 7.31 -6.56
N ILE A 107 -26.34 8.07 -7.33
CA ILE A 107 -24.92 7.80 -7.60
C ILE A 107 -24.18 7.85 -6.27
N GLY A 108 -23.89 6.66 -5.75
CA GLY A 108 -23.26 6.45 -4.45
C GLY A 108 -21.95 5.67 -4.57
N GLY A 109 -21.23 5.78 -5.70
CA GLY A 109 -19.90 5.19 -5.91
C GLY A 109 -18.79 6.24 -5.94
N GLY A 110 -17.55 5.83 -5.60
CA GLY A 110 -16.43 6.71 -5.26
C GLY A 110 -15.91 7.68 -6.33
N PHE A 111 -16.30 7.53 -7.60
CA PHE A 111 -15.92 8.43 -8.69
C PHE A 111 -17.06 9.30 -9.24
N GLY A 112 -18.29 9.13 -8.75
CA GLY A 112 -19.43 9.96 -9.16
C GLY A 112 -19.68 9.95 -10.68
N TRP A 113 -19.70 11.13 -11.29
CA TRP A 113 -19.93 11.37 -12.71
C TRP A 113 -18.65 11.56 -13.54
N ILE A 114 -17.48 11.34 -12.94
CA ILE A 114 -16.20 11.66 -13.59
C ILE A 114 -15.93 10.62 -14.69
N ASP A 115 -15.73 11.11 -15.92
CA ASP A 115 -15.29 10.31 -17.05
C ASP A 115 -13.77 10.45 -17.24
N PHE A 116 -13.05 9.36 -16.99
CA PHE A 116 -11.59 9.31 -17.14
C PHE A 116 -11.14 8.93 -18.58
N LEU A 117 -12.06 8.52 -19.46
CA LEU A 117 -11.74 8.04 -20.81
C LEU A 117 -12.17 9.04 -21.91
N ASP A 118 -13.34 9.67 -21.77
CA ASP A 118 -13.93 10.51 -22.83
C ASP A 118 -13.37 11.95 -22.85
N ALA A 119 -12.90 12.47 -21.71
CA ALA A 119 -12.32 13.81 -21.62
C ALA A 119 -11.04 14.00 -22.47
N LEU A 120 -10.40 12.91 -22.91
CA LEU A 120 -9.18 12.94 -23.72
C LEU A 120 -9.44 12.86 -25.24
N LEU A 121 -10.62 12.42 -25.67
CA LEU A 121 -10.91 12.10 -27.08
C LEU A 121 -11.72 13.19 -27.81
N LYS A 122 -12.02 14.32 -27.15
CA LYS A 122 -12.88 15.39 -27.68
C LYS A 122 -12.14 16.69 -28.04
N THR A 123 -10.82 16.74 -28.03
CA THR A 123 -10.07 17.83 -28.69
C THR A 123 -10.09 17.58 -30.20
N PRO A 124 -10.86 18.33 -31.00
CA PRO A 124 -10.77 18.22 -32.45
C PRO A 124 -9.36 18.65 -32.85
N LEU A 125 -8.68 17.84 -33.67
CA LEU A 125 -7.55 18.30 -34.46
C LEU A 125 -8.07 19.42 -35.35
N VAL A 126 -7.76 20.66 -34.99
CA VAL A 126 -7.91 21.79 -35.92
C VAL A 126 -6.88 21.55 -37.02
N GLU A 127 -7.34 21.05 -38.16
CA GLU A 127 -6.52 21.04 -39.38
C GLU A 127 -6.17 22.50 -39.71
N VAL A 128 -4.89 22.83 -39.55
CA VAL A 128 -4.31 24.07 -40.06
C VAL A 128 -4.20 23.92 -41.57
N VAL A 129 -5.10 24.59 -42.29
CA VAL A 129 -4.99 24.85 -43.74
C VAL A 129 -4.04 26.00 -43.98
#